data_AF-A0A433P544-F1
#
_entry.id   AF-A0A433P544-F1
#
_cell.length_a   1.000
_cell.length_b   1.000
_cell.length_c   1.000
_cell.angle_alpha   90.00
_cell.angle_beta   90.00
_cell.angle_gamma   90.00
#
_symmetry.space_group_name_H-M   'P 1'
#
loop_
_entity.id
_entity.type
_entity.pdbx_description
1 polymer ?
#
loop_
_entity_poly.entity_id
_entity_poly.type
_entity_poly.pdbx_seq_one_letter_code
_entity_poly.pdbx_strand_id
1 'polypeptide(L)'
;MISLSFMYAAELRDTELLPHLAKPNPHKATWNNMMLYVREQVQEYAFKKWGGAENLDAEFERRQAEKKRRKETEFKKKLADLRKRTMTSAWIEKRNPPKHEHVFGDSVVDPETGESTQTCSECGLTVEVEEF
;
A
#
# COMPACT_ATOMS: atom_id res chain seq x y z
N MET A 1 6.24 -29.35 -0.76
CA MET A 1 6.90 -29.59 -2.07
C MET A 1 8.00 -28.56 -2.24
N ILE A 2 9.27 -28.98 -2.27
CA ILE A 2 10.42 -28.08 -2.29
C ILE A 2 10.50 -27.40 -3.65
N SER A 3 10.43 -26.07 -3.65
CA SER A 3 10.51 -25.25 -4.85
C SER A 3 11.88 -24.57 -4.93
N LEU A 4 12.40 -24.41 -6.16
CA LEU A 4 13.61 -23.63 -6.43
C LEU A 4 13.51 -22.18 -5.93
N SER A 5 12.30 -21.67 -5.65
CA SER A 5 12.08 -20.34 -5.07
C SER A 5 12.67 -20.14 -3.67
N PHE A 6 13.08 -21.22 -2.98
CA PHE A 6 13.78 -21.15 -1.70
C PHE A 6 15.30 -21.00 -1.84
N MET A 7 15.81 -21.08 -3.08
CA MET A 7 17.21 -20.84 -3.42
C MET A 7 17.39 -19.44 -4.01
N TYR A 8 18.52 -18.82 -3.71
CA TYR A 8 18.88 -17.54 -4.30
C TYR A 8 19.47 -17.75 -5.70
N ALA A 9 19.31 -16.75 -6.57
CA ALA A 9 19.83 -16.82 -7.94
C ALA A 9 21.36 -16.97 -8.00
N ALA A 10 22.10 -16.56 -6.96
CA ALA A 10 23.54 -16.80 -6.86
C ALA A 10 23.83 -18.30 -6.62
N GLU A 11 23.14 -18.91 -5.65
CA GLU A 11 23.26 -20.34 -5.32
C GLU A 11 22.88 -21.24 -6.51
N LEU A 12 21.84 -20.86 -7.26
CA LEU A 12 21.40 -21.64 -8.43
C LEU A 12 22.38 -21.57 -9.60
N ARG A 13 23.14 -20.48 -9.72
CA ARG A 13 24.12 -20.30 -10.81
C ARG A 13 25.47 -20.96 -10.50
N ASP A 14 25.73 -21.28 -9.25
CA ASP A 14 26.94 -21.95 -8.81
C ASP A 14 26.91 -23.43 -9.22
N THR A 15 27.74 -23.78 -10.19
CA THR A 15 27.85 -25.14 -10.73
C THR A 15 28.51 -26.11 -9.77
N GLU A 16 29.33 -25.64 -8.83
CA GLU A 16 29.95 -26.50 -7.81
C GLU A 16 28.93 -26.90 -6.75
N LEU A 17 28.03 -25.97 -6.41
CA LEU A 17 27.00 -26.18 -5.41
C LEU A 17 25.80 -26.97 -5.94
N LEU A 18 25.31 -26.58 -7.12
CA LEU A 18 24.14 -27.18 -7.77
C LEU A 18 24.43 -27.40 -9.27
N PRO A 19 25.00 -28.57 -9.61
CA PRO A 19 25.18 -28.97 -11.00
C PRO A 19 23.84 -28.92 -11.75
N HIS A 20 23.87 -28.34 -12.95
CA HIS A 20 22.67 -28.18 -13.77
C HIS A 20 22.95 -28.44 -15.24
N LEU A 21 21.91 -28.86 -15.95
CA LEU A 21 21.93 -29.07 -17.39
C LEU A 21 21.31 -27.86 -18.08
N ALA A 22 22.12 -27.14 -18.86
CA ALA A 22 21.64 -26.05 -19.70
C ALA A 22 20.98 -26.61 -20.98
N LYS A 23 19.75 -26.17 -21.27
CA LYS A 23 19.03 -26.46 -22.52
C LYS A 23 18.49 -25.17 -23.14
N PRO A 24 18.29 -25.12 -24.47
CA PRO A 24 17.59 -24.01 -25.10
C PRO A 24 16.21 -23.78 -24.46
N ASN A 25 15.80 -22.53 -24.32
CA ASN A 25 14.51 -22.20 -23.73
C ASN A 25 13.37 -22.71 -24.64
N PRO A 26 12.40 -23.49 -24.11
CA PRO A 26 11.35 -24.11 -24.92
C PRO A 26 10.38 -23.12 -25.56
N HIS A 27 10.28 -21.89 -25.04
CA HIS A 27 9.45 -20.86 -25.65
C HIS A 27 10.13 -20.21 -26.87
N LYS A 28 11.41 -19.82 -26.74
CA LYS A 28 12.24 -19.27 -27.83
C LYS A 28 13.71 -19.61 -27.60
N ALA A 29 14.36 -20.26 -28.55
CA ALA A 29 15.77 -20.66 -28.44
C ALA A 29 16.75 -19.48 -28.31
N THR A 30 16.36 -18.27 -28.73
CA THR A 30 17.17 -17.05 -28.61
C THR A 30 17.18 -16.45 -27.21
N TRP A 31 16.30 -16.90 -26.32
CA TRP A 31 16.29 -16.46 -24.93
C TRP A 31 17.36 -17.18 -24.10
N ASN A 32 17.57 -16.70 -22.87
CA ASN A 32 18.48 -17.34 -21.93
C ASN A 32 18.12 -18.83 -21.77
N ASN A 33 19.16 -19.67 -21.79
CA ASN A 33 19.03 -21.11 -21.62
C ASN A 33 18.29 -21.45 -20.31
N MET A 34 17.48 -22.50 -20.38
CA MET A 34 16.84 -23.10 -19.23
C MET A 34 17.87 -23.93 -18.46
N MET A 35 17.93 -23.75 -17.14
CA MET A 35 18.76 -24.53 -16.23
C MET A 35 17.90 -25.63 -15.60
N LEU A 36 18.25 -26.89 -15.84
CA LEU A 36 17.56 -28.06 -15.32
C LEU A 36 18.36 -28.66 -14.16
N TYR A 37 17.70 -28.89 -13.03
CA TYR A 37 18.32 -29.43 -11.82
C TYR A 37 17.73 -30.79 -11.47
N VAL A 38 18.53 -31.64 -10.83
CA VAL A 38 18.03 -32.88 -10.23
C VAL A 38 17.32 -32.56 -8.92
N ARG A 39 16.10 -33.06 -8.77
CA ARG A 39 15.24 -32.75 -7.62
C ARG A 39 15.86 -33.13 -6.27
N GLU A 40 16.49 -34.30 -6.20
CA GLU A 40 17.07 -34.83 -4.97
C GLU A 40 18.24 -33.96 -4.47
N GLN A 41 19.13 -33.53 -5.36
CA GLN A 41 20.24 -32.63 -5.04
C GLN A 41 19.74 -31.29 -4.48
N VAL A 42 18.72 -30.71 -5.13
CA VAL A 42 18.10 -29.46 -4.68
C VAL A 42 17.45 -29.62 -3.31
N GLN A 43 16.78 -30.75 -3.08
CA GLN A 43 16.12 -31.05 -1.81
C GLN A 43 17.13 -31.21 -0.66
N GLU A 44 18.21 -31.95 -0.88
CA GLU A 44 19.27 -32.12 0.11
C GLU A 44 19.93 -30.78 0.47
N TYR A 45 20.28 -29.98 -0.54
CA TYR A 45 20.83 -28.64 -0.32
C TYR A 45 19.83 -27.73 0.41
N ALA A 46 18.54 -27.80 0.06
CA ALA A 46 17.49 -27.03 0.73
C ALA A 46 17.40 -27.36 2.22
N PHE A 47 17.42 -28.64 2.57
CA PHE A 47 17.40 -29.07 3.97
C PHE A 47 18.66 -28.62 4.71
N LYS A 48 19.84 -28.69 4.09
CA LYS A 48 21.08 -28.17 4.68
C LYS A 48 21.00 -26.67 4.96
N LYS A 49 20.48 -25.88 4.01
CA LYS A 49 20.36 -24.43 4.12
C LYS A 49 19.35 -23.99 5.19
N TRP A 50 18.19 -24.63 5.21
CA TRP A 50 17.08 -24.22 6.08
C TRP A 50 17.04 -25.00 7.40
N GLY A 51 17.95 -25.94 7.62
CA GLY A 51 18.02 -26.71 8.86
C GLY A 51 16.92 -27.76 8.98
N GLY A 52 16.58 -28.43 7.88
CA GLY A 52 15.60 -29.51 7.81
C GLY A 52 14.28 -29.15 7.13
N ALA A 53 13.38 -30.14 7.06
CA ALA A 53 12.09 -30.01 6.39
C ALA A 53 11.13 -29.08 7.16
N GLU A 54 11.08 -29.18 8.49
CA GLU A 54 10.17 -28.40 9.33
C GLU A 54 10.39 -26.89 9.20
N ASN A 55 11.65 -26.46 9.25
CA ASN A 55 12.00 -25.05 9.08
C ASN A 55 11.72 -24.53 7.67
N LEU A 56 11.92 -25.38 6.65
CA LEU A 56 11.60 -25.03 5.28
C LEU A 56 10.10 -24.86 5.07
N ASP A 57 9.29 -25.72 5.69
CA ASP A 57 7.83 -25.62 5.65
C ASP A 57 7.34 -24.39 6.42
N ALA A 58 7.90 -24.07 7.58
CA ALA A 58 7.60 -22.85 8.31
C ALA A 58 7.94 -21.58 7.49
N GLU A 59 9.07 -21.57 6.80
CA GLU A 59 9.44 -20.48 5.89
C GLU A 59 8.51 -20.40 4.67
N PHE A 60 8.06 -21.54 4.15
CA PHE A 60 7.06 -21.59 3.08
C PHE A 60 5.75 -20.93 3.52
N GLU A 61 5.24 -21.30 4.69
CA GLU A 61 4.01 -20.74 5.24
C GLU A 61 4.13 -19.23 5.48
N ARG A 62 5.25 -18.78 6.07
CA ARG A 62 5.54 -17.36 6.25
C ARG A 62 5.46 -16.59 4.93
N ARG A 63 6.10 -17.10 3.87
CA ARG A 63 6.09 -16.46 2.55
C ARG A 63 4.69 -16.48 1.90
N GLN A 64 3.93 -17.56 2.06
CA GLN A 64 2.55 -17.60 1.54
C GLN A 64 1.65 -16.60 2.25
N ALA A 65 1.74 -16.52 3.58
CA ALA A 65 1.00 -15.56 4.38
C ALA A 65 1.34 -14.11 3.99
N GLU A 66 2.63 -13.79 3.82
CA GLU A 66 3.04 -12.46 3.38
C GLU A 66 2.55 -12.13 1.97
N LYS A 67 2.65 -13.07 1.02
CA LYS A 67 2.14 -12.89 -0.34
C LYS A 67 0.64 -12.67 -0.34
N LYS A 68 -0.11 -13.40 0.49
CA LYS A 68 -1.56 -13.22 0.67
C LYS A 68 -1.86 -11.82 1.23
N ARG A 69 -1.19 -11.43 2.32
CA ARG A 69 -1.32 -10.10 2.94
C ARG A 69 -1.03 -8.97 1.95
N ARG A 70 0.04 -9.07 1.16
CA ARG A 70 0.39 -8.06 0.16
C ARG A 70 -0.71 -7.91 -0.90
N LYS A 71 -1.22 -9.02 -1.41
CA LYS A 71 -2.33 -9.02 -2.39
C LYS A 71 -3.60 -8.40 -1.79
N GLU A 72 -3.95 -8.74 -0.55
CA GLU A 72 -5.10 -8.18 0.14
C GLU A 72 -4.97 -6.66 0.34
N THR A 73 -3.80 -6.19 0.76
CA THR A 73 -3.54 -4.75 0.93
C THR A 73 -3.60 -4.02 -0.40
N GLU A 74 -2.99 -4.56 -1.46
CA GLU A 74 -3.08 -3.96 -2.80
C GLU A 74 -4.53 -3.93 -3.31
N PHE A 75 -5.30 -4.99 -3.06
CA PHE A 75 -6.71 -5.03 -3.42
C PHE A 75 -7.53 -3.97 -2.67
N LYS A 76 -7.36 -3.87 -1.34
CA LYS A 76 -8.01 -2.84 -0.51
C LYS A 76 -7.64 -1.42 -0.97
N LYS A 77 -6.36 -1.18 -1.29
CA LYS A 77 -5.88 0.10 -1.81
C LYS A 77 -6.54 0.44 -3.15
N LYS A 78 -6.58 -0.51 -4.09
CA LYS A 78 -7.24 -0.33 -5.39
C LYS A 78 -8.75 -0.08 -5.23
N LEU A 79 -9.40 -0.77 -4.30
CA LEU A 79 -10.82 -0.57 -4.01
C LEU A 79 -11.10 0.81 -3.42
N ALA A 80 -10.26 1.29 -2.50
CA ALA A 80 -10.38 2.64 -1.93
C ALA A 80 -10.15 3.72 -2.99
N ASP A 81 -9.15 3.54 -3.87
CA ASP A 81 -8.88 4.45 -4.98
C ASP A 81 -10.04 4.46 -5.99
N LEU A 82 -10.58 3.29 -6.35
CA LEU A 82 -11.76 3.19 -7.21
C LEU A 82 -12.96 3.92 -6.61
N ARG A 83 -13.22 3.71 -5.31
CA ARG A 83 -14.28 4.44 -4.60
C ARG A 83 -14.05 5.95 -4.72
N LYS A 84 -12.85 6.44 -4.42
CA LYS A 84 -12.50 7.86 -4.51
C LYS A 84 -12.77 8.44 -5.92
N ARG A 85 -12.39 7.71 -6.98
CA ARG A 85 -12.57 8.16 -8.37
C ARG A 85 -14.03 8.16 -8.83
N THR A 86 -14.84 7.24 -8.30
CA THR A 86 -16.24 7.04 -8.72
C THR A 86 -17.23 7.79 -7.81
N MET A 87 -16.73 8.53 -6.81
CA MET A 87 -17.59 9.33 -5.93
C MET A 87 -18.20 10.50 -6.71
N THR A 88 -19.52 10.51 -6.80
CA THR A 88 -20.31 11.59 -7.43
C THR A 88 -20.20 12.89 -6.63
N SER A 89 -20.32 14.04 -7.31
CA SER A 89 -20.33 15.39 -6.73
C SER A 89 -21.27 15.53 -5.52
N ALA A 90 -22.47 14.95 -5.59
CA ALA A 90 -23.46 14.99 -4.50
C ALA A 90 -22.98 14.36 -3.17
N TRP A 91 -22.06 13.38 -3.20
CA TRP A 91 -21.48 12.82 -1.98
C TRP A 91 -20.36 13.70 -1.42
N ILE A 92 -19.61 14.37 -2.29
CA ILE A 92 -18.57 15.34 -1.91
C ILE A 92 -19.23 16.55 -1.24
N GLU A 93 -20.33 17.07 -1.81
CA GLU A 93 -21.13 18.16 -1.22
C GLU A 93 -21.73 17.79 0.14
N LYS A 94 -22.21 16.55 0.33
CA LYS A 94 -22.70 16.10 1.64
C LYS A 94 -21.62 16.05 2.71
N ARG A 95 -20.35 15.80 2.33
CA ARG A 95 -19.23 15.63 3.26
C ARG A 95 -18.52 16.95 3.57
N ASN A 96 -18.48 17.86 2.60
CA ASN A 96 -18.07 19.25 2.77
C ASN A 96 -19.28 20.12 2.47
N PRO A 97 -20.15 20.38 3.47
CA PRO A 97 -21.16 21.41 3.31
C PRO A 97 -20.45 22.72 2.91
N PRO A 98 -21.04 23.53 2.04
CA PRO A 98 -20.46 24.81 1.66
C PRO A 98 -20.14 25.58 2.95
N LYS A 99 -18.88 26.03 3.08
CA LYS A 99 -18.50 26.90 4.19
C LYS A 99 -19.26 28.20 4.01
N HIS A 100 -20.05 28.58 5.00
CA HIS A 100 -20.66 29.89 5.03
C HIS A 100 -19.53 30.94 5.16
N GLU A 101 -19.44 31.85 4.20
CA GLU A 101 -18.53 32.98 4.24
C GLU A 101 -19.26 34.14 4.93
N HIS A 102 -18.76 34.56 6.09
CA HIS A 102 -19.43 35.58 6.90
C HIS A 102 -19.25 36.97 6.28
N VAL A 103 -20.37 37.62 5.96
CA VAL A 103 -20.40 39.02 5.51
C VAL A 103 -20.83 39.89 6.70
N PHE A 104 -19.83 40.46 7.38
CA PHE A 104 -20.02 41.35 8.52
C PHE A 104 -20.41 42.77 8.04
N GLY A 105 -21.43 43.34 8.67
CA GLY A 105 -21.85 44.73 8.45
C GLY A 105 -21.13 45.71 9.37
N ASP A 106 -21.69 46.91 9.51
CA ASP A 106 -21.13 47.99 10.32
C ASP A 106 -20.97 47.60 11.80
N SER A 107 -19.90 48.09 12.45
CA SER A 107 -19.62 47.87 13.87
C SER A 107 -20.60 48.67 14.75
N VAL A 108 -21.25 47.99 15.69
CA VAL A 108 -22.13 48.60 16.70
C VAL A 108 -21.40 48.64 18.02
N VAL A 109 -21.20 49.84 18.56
CA VAL A 109 -20.56 50.05 19.86
C VAL A 109 -21.60 49.97 20.97
N ASP A 110 -21.37 49.10 21.95
CA ASP A 110 -22.22 49.02 23.14
C ASP A 110 -21.98 50.24 24.06
N PRO A 111 -23.01 51.05 24.36
CA PRO A 111 -22.87 52.25 25.18
C PRO A 111 -22.58 51.98 26.67
N GLU A 112 -22.76 50.75 27.17
CA GLU A 112 -22.45 50.40 28.56
C GLU A 112 -21.04 49.81 28.75
N THR A 113 -20.54 49.02 27.78
CA THR A 113 -19.22 48.36 27.88
C THR A 113 -18.14 49.01 27.01
N GLY A 114 -18.52 49.81 26.01
CA GLY A 114 -17.60 50.44 25.06
C GLY A 114 -17.02 49.50 24.01
N GLU A 115 -17.49 48.26 23.94
CA GLU A 115 -17.01 47.23 23.01
C GLU A 115 -17.71 47.34 21.65
N SER A 116 -16.95 47.16 20.56
CA SER A 116 -17.50 47.18 19.20
C SER A 116 -17.79 45.75 18.74
N THR A 117 -19.03 45.52 18.27
CA THR A 117 -19.48 44.21 17.82
C THR A 117 -19.92 44.26 16.38
N GLN A 118 -19.53 43.25 15.59
CA GLN A 118 -19.96 43.07 14.20
C GLN A 118 -20.82 41.82 14.10
N THR A 119 -22.00 41.96 13.49
CA THR A 119 -22.92 40.83 13.26
C THR A 119 -22.94 40.45 11.78
N CYS A 120 -22.76 39.17 11.47
CA CYS A 120 -22.91 38.64 10.12
C CYS A 120 -24.38 38.78 9.67
N SER A 121 -24.60 39.40 8.52
CA SER A 121 -25.93 39.70 7.97
C SER A 121 -26.74 38.46 7.57
N GLU A 122 -26.07 37.34 7.27
CA GLU A 122 -26.73 36.13 6.75
C GLU A 122 -26.97 35.06 7.82
N CYS A 123 -26.11 34.95 8.84
CA CYS A 123 -26.20 33.89 9.85
C CYS A 123 -26.32 34.39 11.29
N GLY A 124 -26.23 35.70 11.51
CA GLY A 124 -26.35 36.30 12.84
C GLY A 124 -25.18 35.99 13.79
N LEU A 125 -24.03 35.55 13.29
CA LEU A 125 -22.83 35.38 14.12
C LEU A 125 -22.32 36.76 14.51
N THR A 126 -22.23 37.03 15.81
CA THR A 126 -21.65 38.27 16.35
C THR A 126 -20.20 38.02 16.79
N VAL A 127 -19.31 38.91 16.41
CA VAL A 127 -17.89 38.89 16.74
C VAL A 127 -17.51 40.24 17.34
N GLU A 128 -16.78 40.20 18.46
CA GLU A 128 -16.19 41.39 19.08
C GLU A 128 -14.94 41.80 18.29
N VAL A 129 -14.86 43.07 17.92
CA VAL A 129 -13.73 43.64 17.17
C VAL A 129 -13.15 44.79 17.99
N GLU A 130 -11.86 44.71 18.29
CA GLU A 130 -11.11 45.83 18.87
C GLU A 130 -10.60 46.73 17.72
N GLU A 131 -11.10 47.97 17.66
CA GLU A 131 -10.57 49.00 16.76
C GLU A 131 -9.39 49.71 17.47
N PHE A 132 -8.16 49.53 16.95
CA PHE A 132 -6.92 50.18 17.42
C PHE A 132 -6.71 51.56 16.78
#